data_AF-A0A2V7TXT7-F1
#
_entry.id   AF-A0A2V7TXT7-F1
#
_cell.length_a   1.000
_cell.length_b   1.000
_cell.length_c   1.000
_cell.angle_alpha   90.00
_cell.angle_beta   90.00
_cell.angle_gamma   90.00
#
_symmetry.space_group_name_H-M   'P 1'
#
loop_
_entity.id
_entity.type
_entity.pdbx_description
1 polymer ?
#
loop_
_entity_poly.entity_id
_entity_poly.type
_entity_poly.pdbx_seq_one_letter_code
_entity_poly.pdbx_strand_id
1 'polypeptide(L)'
;SELVERQGEVRAFFRAYETRAAVFVNSLRCRLSEDKAFLALLTDEAFAPLLTEDERALVTRTVPWTRKLEERRTRKDGREVDLLSVVREERAGLVLKPTHGYGGRDVLVGDETAPADWDDAIRAGTGQPWVVQERVLIPEEPFPTREGGSLRFEDLKVNVNPFYVAGGEAGAVTRASRRTVINVSAGGGSVPTFVVQGDRE
;
A
#
# COMPACT_ATOMS: atom_id res chain seq x y z
N SER A 1 19.29 1.92 0.98
CA SER A 1 19.05 1.45 2.37
C SER A 1 20.32 1.73 3.14
N GLU A 2 20.23 2.44 4.26
CA GLU A 2 21.42 2.87 5.03
C GLU A 2 22.33 1.68 5.37
N LEU A 3 21.77 0.52 5.74
CA LEU A 3 22.55 -0.69 6.04
C LEU A 3 23.41 -1.17 4.85
N VAL A 4 22.91 -1.04 3.62
CA VAL A 4 23.64 -1.43 2.40
C VAL A 4 24.65 -0.34 2.01
N GLU A 5 24.26 0.93 2.12
CA GLU A 5 25.14 2.07 1.84
C GLU A 5 26.36 2.08 2.78
N ARG A 6 26.16 1.69 4.05
CA ARG A 6 27.20 1.59 5.09
C ARG A 6 27.70 0.17 5.31
N GLN A 7 27.56 -0.72 4.33
CA GLN A 7 27.93 -2.14 4.45
C GLN A 7 29.37 -2.37 4.93
N GLY A 8 30.29 -1.46 4.59
CA GLY A 8 31.69 -1.52 5.03
C GLY A 8 31.84 -1.35 6.55
N GLU A 9 30.98 -0.54 7.17
CA GLU A 9 31.00 -0.23 8.59
C GLU A 9 30.26 -1.30 9.42
N VAL A 10 29.24 -1.94 8.85
CA VAL A 10 28.38 -2.91 9.54
C VAL A 10 28.64 -4.37 9.14
N ARG A 11 29.84 -4.70 8.65
CA ARG A 11 30.19 -6.07 8.22
C ARG A 11 29.93 -7.14 9.27
N ALA A 12 30.19 -6.85 10.55
CA ALA A 12 29.93 -7.77 11.65
C ALA A 12 28.44 -8.09 11.80
N PHE A 13 27.55 -7.13 11.52
CA PHE A 13 26.10 -7.31 11.54
C PHE A 13 25.64 -8.26 10.43
N PHE A 14 26.11 -8.05 9.20
CA PHE A 14 25.81 -8.95 8.07
C PHE A 14 26.33 -10.37 8.32
N ARG A 15 27.57 -10.50 8.83
CA ARG A 15 28.12 -11.79 9.20
C ARG A 15 27.27 -12.48 10.27
N ALA A 16 26.85 -11.75 11.31
CA ALA A 16 25.98 -12.31 12.35
C ALA A 16 24.62 -12.78 11.80
N TYR A 17 24.07 -12.07 10.81
CA TYR A 17 22.85 -12.47 10.11
C TYR A 17 23.05 -13.76 9.29
N GLU A 18 24.11 -13.81 8.49
CA GLU A 18 24.46 -14.97 7.65
C GLU A 18 24.75 -16.22 8.47
N THR A 19 25.53 -16.09 9.54
CA THR A 19 25.92 -17.22 10.41
C THR A 19 24.89 -17.52 11.49
N ARG A 20 23.75 -16.81 11.52
CA ARG A 20 22.70 -16.92 12.55
C ARG A 20 23.25 -16.79 13.98
N ALA A 21 24.24 -15.92 14.18
CA ALA A 21 24.87 -15.69 15.48
C ALA A 21 23.98 -14.89 16.47
N ALA A 22 22.88 -14.32 15.97
CA ALA A 22 21.88 -13.61 16.77
C ALA A 22 20.48 -13.83 16.19
N VAL A 23 19.45 -13.52 16.99
CA VAL A 23 18.05 -13.48 16.55
C VAL A 23 17.77 -12.12 15.92
N PHE A 24 17.25 -12.13 14.69
CA PHE A 24 16.82 -10.94 13.97
C PHE A 24 15.30 -10.94 13.89
N VAL A 25 14.66 -10.17 14.76
CA VAL A 25 13.22 -9.92 14.71
C VAL A 25 12.94 -8.97 13.55
N ASN A 26 12.07 -9.37 12.62
CA ASN A 26 11.93 -8.79 11.28
C ASN A 26 13.23 -8.87 10.47
N SER A 27 13.55 -10.09 10.01
CA SER A 27 14.74 -10.37 9.21
C SER A 27 14.85 -9.48 7.96
N LEU A 28 16.03 -9.39 7.35
CA LEU A 28 16.24 -8.61 6.12
C LEU A 28 15.27 -9.01 4.98
N ARG A 29 14.70 -10.22 5.01
CA ARG A 29 13.69 -10.68 4.04
C ARG A 29 12.37 -9.91 4.12
N CYS A 30 12.01 -9.40 5.30
CA CYS A 30 10.78 -8.62 5.50
C CYS A 30 10.77 -7.32 4.67
N ARG A 31 11.93 -6.84 4.23
CA ARG A 31 12.03 -5.68 3.32
C ARG A 31 11.29 -5.91 2.01
N LEU A 32 11.16 -7.16 1.55
CA LEU A 32 10.39 -7.47 0.35
C LEU A 32 8.91 -7.09 0.51
N SER A 33 8.33 -7.34 1.69
CA SER A 33 6.93 -6.98 1.95
C SER A 33 6.67 -5.48 2.10
N GLU A 34 7.71 -4.66 2.27
CA GLU A 34 7.59 -3.19 2.31
C GLU A 34 7.53 -2.58 0.90
N ASP A 35 7.98 -3.32 -0.11
CA ASP A 35 7.98 -2.90 -1.50
C ASP A 35 6.59 -3.15 -2.12
N LYS A 36 5.97 -2.11 -2.69
CA LYS A 36 4.65 -2.24 -3.34
C LYS A 36 4.68 -3.15 -4.57
N ALA A 37 5.85 -3.39 -5.17
CA ALA A 37 6.04 -4.40 -6.21
C ALA A 37 5.68 -5.81 -5.71
N PHE A 38 5.79 -6.07 -4.40
CA PHE A 38 5.37 -7.33 -3.82
C PHE A 38 3.88 -7.61 -4.04
N LEU A 39 3.03 -6.58 -3.91
CA LEU A 39 1.59 -6.72 -4.20
C LEU A 39 1.32 -7.00 -5.68
N ALA A 40 2.15 -6.47 -6.58
CA ALA A 40 2.08 -6.80 -8.00
C ALA A 40 2.39 -8.28 -8.24
N LEU A 41 3.43 -8.83 -7.58
CA LEU A 41 3.76 -10.25 -7.68
C LEU A 41 2.62 -11.15 -7.20
N LEU A 42 1.98 -10.81 -6.08
CA LEU A 42 0.89 -11.61 -5.52
C LEU A 42 -0.32 -11.69 -6.46
N THR A 43 -0.60 -10.61 -7.20
CA THR A 43 -1.81 -10.51 -8.04
C THR A 43 -1.54 -10.78 -9.52
N ASP A 44 -0.28 -10.96 -9.94
CA ASP A 44 0.13 -11.22 -11.33
C ASP A 44 -0.07 -12.70 -11.69
N GLU A 45 -0.79 -12.93 -12.79
CA GLU A 45 -1.12 -14.25 -13.30
C GLU A 45 0.11 -15.13 -13.54
N ALA A 46 1.27 -14.54 -13.83
CA ALA A 46 2.51 -15.28 -14.05
C ALA A 46 3.01 -16.00 -12.78
N PHE A 47 2.66 -15.48 -11.59
CA PHE A 47 3.09 -16.04 -10.30
C PHE A 47 1.99 -16.84 -9.60
N ALA A 48 0.76 -16.83 -10.11
CA ALA A 48 -0.35 -17.61 -9.58
C ALA A 48 -0.04 -19.12 -9.38
N PRO A 49 0.79 -19.79 -10.22
CA PRO A 49 1.19 -21.18 -9.98
C PRO A 49 2.09 -21.40 -8.76
N LEU A 50 2.71 -20.36 -8.21
CA LEU A 50 3.56 -20.45 -7.00
C LEU A 50 2.73 -20.45 -5.70
N LEU A 51 1.46 -20.06 -5.79
CA LEU A 51 0.55 -20.00 -4.65
C LEU A 51 -0.28 -21.28 -4.58
N THR A 52 -0.69 -21.67 -3.38
CA THR A 52 -1.75 -22.67 -3.17
C THR A 52 -3.12 -22.08 -3.53
N GLU A 53 -4.15 -22.93 -3.61
CA GLU A 53 -5.51 -22.45 -3.89
C GLU A 53 -6.03 -21.52 -2.79
N ASP A 54 -5.78 -21.87 -1.53
CA ASP A 54 -6.19 -21.06 -0.37
C ASP A 54 -5.48 -19.69 -0.36
N GLU A 55 -4.19 -19.66 -0.72
CA GLU A 55 -3.43 -18.41 -0.85
C GLU A 55 -3.95 -17.55 -2.01
N ARG A 56 -4.26 -18.15 -3.18
CA ARG A 56 -4.87 -17.42 -4.30
C ARG A 56 -6.23 -16.83 -3.92
N ALA A 57 -7.06 -17.60 -3.23
CA ALA A 57 -8.36 -17.13 -2.75
C ALA A 57 -8.22 -16.00 -1.73
N LEU A 58 -7.22 -16.09 -0.83
CA LEU A 58 -6.92 -15.02 0.13
C LEU A 58 -6.46 -13.74 -0.58
N VAL A 59 -5.49 -13.85 -1.48
CA VAL A 59 -4.97 -12.70 -2.25
C VAL A 59 -6.09 -12.04 -3.03
N THR A 60 -6.91 -12.80 -3.77
CA THR A 60 -8.02 -12.27 -4.56
C THR A 60 -9.03 -11.49 -3.71
N ARG A 61 -9.26 -11.92 -2.46
CA ARG A 61 -10.19 -11.26 -1.54
C ARG A 61 -9.62 -10.04 -0.83
N THR A 62 -8.30 -9.94 -0.69
CA THR A 62 -7.66 -8.98 0.24
C THR A 62 -6.70 -7.99 -0.41
N VAL A 63 -6.14 -8.32 -1.58
CA VAL A 63 -5.17 -7.49 -2.27
C VAL A 63 -5.81 -6.93 -3.54
N PRO A 64 -5.94 -5.60 -3.68
CA PRO A 64 -6.44 -4.98 -4.89
C PRO A 64 -5.55 -5.36 -6.09
N TRP A 65 -6.14 -5.48 -7.27
CA TRP A 65 -5.40 -5.79 -8.48
C TRP A 65 -4.23 -4.80 -8.64
N THR A 66 -3.02 -5.32 -8.83
CA THR A 66 -1.80 -4.49 -8.87
C THR A 66 -0.87 -4.99 -9.97
N ARG A 67 -0.29 -4.10 -10.75
CA ARG A 67 0.74 -4.45 -11.74
C ARG A 67 1.91 -3.49 -11.68
N LYS A 68 3.10 -3.99 -12.04
CA LYS A 68 4.21 -3.11 -12.38
C LYS A 68 3.82 -2.31 -13.62
N LEU A 69 4.15 -1.03 -13.62
CA LEU A 69 3.82 -0.15 -14.74
C LEU A 69 4.81 -0.39 -15.88
N GLU A 70 4.44 -1.24 -16.83
CA GLU A 70 5.27 -1.66 -17.96
C GLU A 70 4.43 -1.95 -19.22
N GLU A 71 5.05 -1.95 -20.39
CA GLU A 71 4.40 -2.34 -21.65
C GLU A 71 4.19 -3.85 -21.68
N ARG A 72 2.96 -4.29 -21.41
CA ARG A 72 2.57 -5.71 -21.48
C ARG A 72 1.08 -5.92 -21.62
N ARG A 73 0.72 -7.14 -22.02
CA ARG A 73 -0.62 -7.69 -21.79
C ARG A 73 -0.68 -8.32 -20.40
N THR A 74 -1.87 -8.26 -19.79
CA THR A 74 -2.10 -8.88 -18.48
C THR A 74 -3.56 -9.24 -18.28
N ARG A 75 -3.89 -9.94 -17.18
CA ARG A 75 -5.28 -10.25 -16.83
C ARG A 75 -5.87 -9.25 -15.84
N LYS A 76 -7.05 -8.72 -16.16
CA LYS A 76 -7.89 -7.92 -15.27
C LYS A 76 -9.35 -8.37 -15.46
N ASP A 77 -10.07 -8.60 -14.36
CA ASP A 77 -11.48 -9.02 -14.37
C ASP A 77 -11.78 -10.25 -15.26
N GLY A 78 -10.84 -11.21 -15.26
CA GLY A 78 -10.93 -12.44 -16.05
C GLY A 78 -10.61 -12.29 -17.54
N ARG A 79 -10.28 -11.08 -18.01
CA ARG A 79 -10.00 -10.78 -19.43
C ARG A 79 -8.53 -10.43 -19.63
N GLU A 80 -8.00 -10.74 -20.80
CA GLU A 80 -6.67 -10.27 -21.20
C GLU A 80 -6.77 -8.86 -21.80
N VAL A 81 -5.96 -7.95 -21.30
CA VAL A 81 -5.99 -6.51 -21.62
C VAL A 81 -4.58 -5.99 -21.89
N ASP A 82 -4.46 -4.91 -22.67
CA ASP A 82 -3.24 -4.11 -22.71
C ASP A 82 -3.16 -3.24 -21.46
N LEU A 83 -2.08 -3.36 -20.69
CA LEU A 83 -1.96 -2.70 -19.40
C LEU A 83 -2.01 -1.17 -19.53
N LEU A 84 -1.23 -0.59 -20.45
CA LEU A 84 -1.12 0.86 -20.56
C LEU A 84 -2.38 1.50 -21.15
N SER A 85 -3.13 0.79 -22.00
CA SER A 85 -4.46 1.23 -22.43
C SER A 85 -5.42 1.30 -21.24
N VAL A 86 -5.51 0.25 -20.43
CA VAL A 86 -6.37 0.24 -19.21
C VAL A 86 -5.97 1.35 -18.24
N VAL A 87 -4.68 1.56 -18.02
CA VAL A 87 -4.19 2.62 -17.10
C VAL A 87 -4.64 4.01 -17.55
N ARG A 88 -4.75 4.26 -18.86
CA ARG A 88 -5.23 5.54 -19.41
C ARG A 88 -6.76 5.65 -19.38
N GLU A 89 -7.45 4.62 -19.86
CA GLU A 89 -8.90 4.63 -20.07
C GLU A 89 -9.67 4.52 -18.75
N GLU A 90 -9.20 3.70 -17.81
CA GLU A 90 -9.86 3.42 -16.53
C GLU A 90 -9.26 4.24 -15.37
N ARG A 91 -8.60 5.37 -15.63
CA ARG A 91 -7.83 6.15 -14.63
C ARG A 91 -8.57 6.40 -13.32
N ALA A 92 -9.87 6.69 -13.35
CA ALA A 92 -10.66 7.04 -12.16
C ALA A 92 -10.72 5.90 -11.11
N GLY A 93 -10.58 4.65 -11.55
CA GLY A 93 -10.54 3.47 -10.69
C GLY A 93 -9.13 3.05 -10.26
N LEU A 94 -8.11 3.85 -10.55
CA LEU A 94 -6.70 3.45 -10.41
C LEU A 94 -5.88 4.44 -9.59
N VAL A 95 -4.77 3.93 -9.06
CA VAL A 95 -3.73 4.69 -8.35
C VAL A 95 -2.37 4.36 -8.96
N LEU A 96 -1.59 5.38 -9.29
CA LEU A 96 -0.19 5.25 -9.68
C LEU A 96 0.71 5.64 -8.51
N LYS A 97 1.76 4.84 -8.28
CA LYS A 97 2.73 5.11 -7.21
C LYS A 97 4.07 4.43 -7.44
N PRO A 98 5.19 5.04 -7.02
CA PRO A 98 6.46 4.35 -6.92
C PRO A 98 6.40 3.13 -6.00
N THR A 99 7.17 2.10 -6.36
CA THR A 99 7.34 0.88 -5.58
C THR A 99 7.90 1.19 -4.20
N HIS A 100 8.87 2.11 -4.16
CA HIS A 100 9.53 2.61 -2.95
C HIS A 100 9.24 4.08 -2.72
N GLY A 101 8.97 4.46 -1.47
CA GLY A 101 8.73 5.85 -1.08
C GLY A 101 7.98 5.94 0.25
N TYR A 102 8.36 6.89 1.10
CA TYR A 102 7.71 7.18 2.39
C TYR A 102 6.87 8.46 2.29
N GLY A 103 5.75 8.50 3.01
CA GLY A 103 4.94 9.73 3.17
C GLY A 103 4.04 10.10 2.00
N GLY A 104 3.78 9.18 1.06
CA GLY A 104 2.82 9.34 -0.06
C GLY A 104 3.11 10.49 -1.02
N ARG A 105 4.31 11.04 -0.98
CA ARG A 105 4.87 11.79 -2.12
C ARG A 105 4.86 10.83 -3.31
N ASP A 106 4.33 11.30 -4.43
CA ASP A 106 4.19 10.57 -5.70
C ASP A 106 3.09 9.49 -5.75
N VAL A 107 2.06 9.56 -4.90
CA VAL A 107 0.83 8.78 -5.08
C VAL A 107 -0.19 9.62 -5.85
N LEU A 108 -0.50 9.20 -7.08
CA LEU A 108 -1.51 9.84 -7.93
C LEU A 108 -2.79 9.00 -7.88
N VAL A 109 -3.89 9.64 -7.52
CA VAL A 109 -5.24 9.03 -7.55
C VAL A 109 -5.91 9.50 -8.84
N GLY A 110 -6.31 8.57 -9.71
CA GLY A 110 -6.55 8.93 -11.10
C GLY A 110 -7.77 9.81 -11.37
N ASP A 111 -8.76 9.89 -10.46
CA ASP A 111 -9.87 10.86 -10.54
C ASP A 111 -9.54 12.23 -9.91
N GLU A 112 -8.57 12.29 -9.00
CA GLU A 112 -8.07 13.52 -8.37
C GLU A 112 -6.88 14.13 -9.13
N THR A 113 -6.32 13.40 -10.10
CA THR A 113 -5.19 13.82 -10.94
C THR A 113 -5.70 14.34 -12.28
N ALA A 114 -5.17 15.47 -12.76
CA ALA A 114 -5.52 15.99 -14.07
C ALA A 114 -5.09 15.00 -15.17
N PRO A 115 -5.84 14.85 -16.28
CA PRO A 115 -5.50 13.89 -17.33
C PRO A 115 -4.08 14.05 -17.88
N ALA A 116 -3.62 15.29 -18.09
CA ALA A 116 -2.28 15.56 -18.58
C ALA A 116 -1.19 15.09 -17.60
N ASP A 117 -1.34 15.39 -16.31
CA ASP A 117 -0.40 14.96 -15.28
C ASP A 117 -0.37 13.42 -15.13
N TRP A 118 -1.52 12.77 -15.31
CA TRP A 118 -1.62 11.31 -15.31
C TRP A 118 -0.87 10.68 -16.49
N ASP A 119 -1.06 11.21 -17.70
CA ASP A 119 -0.34 10.75 -18.89
C ASP A 119 1.17 10.98 -18.78
N ASP A 120 1.58 12.10 -18.19
CA ASP A 120 2.98 12.41 -17.90
C ASP A 120 3.57 11.41 -16.91
N ALA A 121 2.83 11.06 -15.86
CA ALA A 121 3.22 10.04 -14.90
C ALA A 121 3.31 8.63 -15.51
N ILE A 122 2.41 8.27 -16.42
CA ILE A 122 2.51 7.01 -17.17
C ILE A 122 3.82 6.99 -17.97
N ARG A 123 4.12 8.05 -18.72
CA ARG A 123 5.35 8.12 -19.52
C ARG A 123 6.61 8.07 -18.66
N ALA A 124 6.63 8.79 -17.54
CA ALA A 124 7.76 8.83 -16.63
C ALA A 124 7.95 7.52 -15.85
N GLY A 125 6.84 6.85 -15.48
CA GLY A 125 6.86 5.64 -14.65
C GLY A 125 6.98 4.32 -15.42
N THR A 126 6.65 4.29 -16.71
CA THR A 126 6.70 3.05 -17.51
C THR A 126 8.13 2.51 -17.58
N GLY A 127 8.30 1.25 -17.19
CA GLY A 127 9.60 0.59 -17.11
C GLY A 127 10.47 1.04 -15.93
N GLN A 128 9.98 1.97 -15.10
CA GLN A 128 10.60 2.37 -13.85
C GLN A 128 10.00 1.57 -12.68
N PRO A 129 10.56 1.67 -11.46
CA PRO A 129 10.00 1.05 -10.26
C PRO A 129 8.68 1.71 -9.82
N TRP A 130 7.64 1.55 -10.62
CA TRP A 130 6.28 2.06 -10.40
C TRP A 130 5.27 0.93 -10.49
N VAL A 131 4.16 1.08 -9.78
CA VAL A 131 3.00 0.20 -9.89
C VAL A 131 1.75 1.00 -10.19
N VAL A 132 0.84 0.37 -10.93
CA VAL A 132 -0.58 0.72 -10.96
C VAL A 132 -1.33 -0.24 -10.06
N GLN A 133 -2.30 0.27 -9.31
CA GLN A 133 -3.15 -0.51 -8.43
C GLN A 133 -4.60 -0.06 -8.55
N GLU A 134 -5.53 -0.99 -8.44
CA GLU A 134 -6.95 -0.71 -8.28
C GLU A 134 -7.19 0.14 -7.03
N ARG A 135 -7.95 1.21 -7.20
CA ARG A 135 -8.27 2.13 -6.10
C ARG A 135 -9.23 1.46 -5.14
N VAL A 136 -8.87 1.47 -3.86
CA VAL A 136 -9.77 1.13 -2.77
C VAL A 136 -10.39 2.41 -2.25
N LEU A 137 -11.73 2.46 -2.24
CA LEU A 137 -12.46 3.55 -1.61
C LEU A 137 -12.24 3.50 -0.10
N ILE A 138 -11.87 4.64 0.45
CA ILE A 138 -11.59 4.76 1.87
C ILE A 138 -12.92 5.05 2.58
N PRO A 139 -13.28 4.28 3.61
CA PRO A 139 -14.51 4.54 4.36
C PRO A 139 -14.42 5.90 5.07
N GLU A 140 -15.58 6.54 5.21
CA GLU A 140 -15.74 7.79 5.96
C GLU A 140 -16.57 7.53 7.20
N GLU A 141 -16.18 8.16 8.30
CA GLU A 141 -16.86 8.06 9.59
C GLU A 141 -16.97 9.45 10.23
N PRO A 142 -18.01 9.72 11.03
CA PRO A 142 -18.19 11.02 11.66
C PRO A 142 -17.20 11.22 12.82
N PHE A 143 -16.36 12.25 12.74
CA PHE A 143 -15.45 12.66 13.80
C PHE A 143 -15.80 14.03 14.38
N PRO A 144 -15.63 14.23 15.70
CA PRO A 144 -15.73 15.55 16.30
C PRO A 144 -14.55 16.42 15.89
N THR A 145 -14.83 17.56 15.25
CA THR A 145 -13.85 18.59 14.88
C THR A 145 -14.18 19.91 15.58
N ARG A 146 -13.16 20.76 15.79
CA ARG A 146 -13.35 22.10 16.36
C ARG A 146 -13.02 23.17 15.33
N GLU A 147 -14.02 23.97 14.96
CA GLU A 147 -13.89 25.05 13.99
C GLU A 147 -14.59 26.30 14.50
N GLY A 148 -13.92 27.45 14.42
CA GLY A 148 -14.46 28.73 14.92
C GLY A 148 -14.84 28.73 16.40
N GLY A 149 -14.20 27.88 17.21
CA GLY A 149 -14.52 27.72 18.64
C GLY A 149 -15.69 26.77 18.95
N SER A 150 -16.44 26.33 17.94
CA SER A 150 -17.57 25.40 18.06
C SER A 150 -17.16 23.95 17.77
N LEU A 151 -17.80 22.99 18.45
CA LEU A 151 -17.69 21.56 18.14
C LEU A 151 -18.66 21.21 17.02
N ARG A 152 -18.20 20.50 16.00
CA ARG A 152 -19.02 19.97 14.90
C ARG A 152 -18.62 18.52 14.63
N PHE A 153 -19.50 17.77 13.99
CA PHE A 153 -19.16 16.47 13.42
C PHE A 153 -18.94 16.64 11.92
N GLU A 154 -17.89 16.02 11.41
CA GLU A 154 -17.52 16.01 10.01
C GLU A 154 -17.13 14.58 9.62
N ASP A 155 -17.56 14.14 8.45
CA ASP A 155 -17.18 12.84 7.91
C ASP A 155 -15.72 12.89 7.43
N LEU A 156 -14.87 12.08 8.06
CA LEU A 156 -13.45 11.97 7.74
C LEU A 156 -13.13 10.59 7.21
N LYS A 157 -12.22 10.52 6.25
CA LYS A 157 -11.69 9.27 5.70
C LYS A 157 -10.83 8.57 6.75
N VAL A 158 -11.14 7.31 7.02
CA VAL A 158 -10.52 6.52 8.10
C VAL A 158 -9.71 5.35 7.55
N ASN A 159 -8.55 5.12 8.14
CA ASN A 159 -7.84 3.87 7.95
C ASN A 159 -7.33 3.31 9.27
N VAL A 160 -7.54 2.00 9.49
CA VAL A 160 -7.08 1.26 10.66
C VAL A 160 -5.93 0.36 10.24
N ASN A 161 -4.84 0.37 11.00
CA ASN A 161 -3.62 -0.37 10.69
C ASN A 161 -3.26 -1.25 11.89
N PRO A 162 -3.74 -2.51 11.93
CA PRO A 162 -3.46 -3.42 13.02
C PRO A 162 -2.00 -3.88 13.00
N PHE A 163 -1.46 -4.16 14.19
CA PHE A 163 -0.15 -4.75 14.41
C PHE A 163 -0.30 -6.15 14.97
N TYR A 164 0.56 -7.04 14.49
CA TYR A 164 0.66 -8.40 15.01
C TYR A 164 2.08 -8.66 15.51
N VAL A 165 2.20 -9.28 16.68
CA VAL A 165 3.48 -9.71 17.26
C VAL A 165 3.40 -11.19 17.56
N ALA A 166 4.33 -11.97 17.01
CA ALA A 166 4.35 -13.42 17.12
C ALA A 166 3.01 -14.11 16.77
N GLY A 167 2.26 -13.54 15.81
CA GLY A 167 0.96 -14.04 15.37
C GLY A 167 -0.25 -13.58 16.21
N GLY A 168 -0.03 -12.92 17.35
CA GLY A 168 -1.10 -12.32 18.16
C GLY A 168 -1.36 -10.86 17.81
N GLU A 169 -2.59 -10.40 17.99
CA GLU A 169 -2.94 -8.98 17.86
C GLU A 169 -2.24 -8.17 18.97
N ALA A 170 -1.58 -7.07 18.59
CA ALA A 170 -0.87 -6.18 19.51
C ALA A 170 -1.51 -4.79 19.64
N GLY A 171 -2.53 -4.49 18.82
CA GLY A 171 -3.21 -3.20 18.76
C GLY A 171 -3.25 -2.65 17.34
N ALA A 172 -3.61 -1.38 17.18
CA ALA A 172 -3.68 -0.73 15.88
C ALA A 172 -3.36 0.76 15.96
N VAL A 173 -2.98 1.34 14.83
CA VAL A 173 -3.00 2.79 14.63
C VAL A 173 -4.12 3.14 13.68
N THR A 174 -5.04 3.99 14.13
CA THR A 174 -6.07 4.59 13.30
C THR A 174 -5.66 6.01 12.90
N ARG A 175 -5.90 6.34 11.62
CA ARG A 175 -5.74 7.69 11.08
C ARG A 175 -7.05 8.17 10.49
N ALA A 176 -7.30 9.47 10.62
CA ALA A 176 -8.43 10.18 10.03
C ALA A 176 -7.93 11.37 9.20
N SER A 177 -8.54 11.62 8.04
CA SER A 177 -8.14 12.72 7.14
C SER A 177 -9.31 13.25 6.33
N ARG A 178 -9.24 14.53 5.94
CA ARG A 178 -10.12 15.12 4.92
C ARG A 178 -9.72 14.72 3.49
N ARG A 179 -8.50 14.22 3.32
CA ARG A 179 -7.87 13.92 2.02
C ARG A 179 -7.82 12.41 1.79
N THR A 180 -7.86 11.99 0.53
CA THR A 180 -7.71 10.58 0.12
C THR A 180 -6.34 10.02 0.47
N VAL A 181 -5.30 10.85 0.43
CA VAL A 181 -3.98 10.49 0.95
C VAL A 181 -3.96 10.76 2.47
N ILE A 182 -4.22 9.74 3.30
CA ILE A 182 -4.38 9.86 4.77
C ILE A 182 -3.06 9.81 5.55
N ASN A 183 -1.90 9.78 4.90
CA ASN A 183 -0.65 9.74 5.65
C ASN A 183 -0.47 11.03 6.48
N VAL A 184 0.23 10.92 7.61
CA VAL A 184 0.41 12.05 8.55
C VAL A 184 1.11 13.23 7.88
N SER A 185 2.07 12.94 6.99
CA SER A 185 2.77 13.96 6.19
C SER A 185 1.88 14.72 5.20
N ALA A 186 0.69 14.20 4.88
CA ALA A 186 -0.32 14.80 3.99
C ALA A 186 -1.47 15.44 4.79
N GLY A 187 -1.31 15.61 6.11
CA GLY A 187 -2.29 16.26 6.97
C GLY A 187 -3.28 15.31 7.64
N GLY A 188 -3.09 13.99 7.55
CA GLY A 188 -3.85 13.02 8.34
C GLY A 188 -3.51 13.11 9.83
N GLY A 189 -4.53 13.05 10.69
CA GLY A 189 -4.38 12.98 12.14
C GLY A 189 -4.39 11.54 12.64
N SER A 190 -3.64 11.23 13.70
CA SER A 190 -3.81 9.97 14.42
C SER A 190 -4.95 10.11 15.42
N VAL A 191 -5.82 9.11 15.48
CA VAL A 191 -6.93 9.05 16.43
C VAL A 191 -6.82 7.77 17.26
N PRO A 192 -7.26 7.76 18.52
CA PRO A 192 -7.21 6.57 19.35
C PRO A 192 -8.09 5.46 18.77
N THR A 193 -7.62 4.21 18.86
CA THR A 193 -8.38 3.01 18.48
C THR A 193 -8.85 2.31 19.75
N PHE A 194 -10.15 2.05 19.86
CA PHE A 194 -10.73 1.29 20.97
C PHE A 194 -11.29 -0.02 20.42
N VAL A 195 -10.87 -1.15 21.00
CA VAL A 195 -11.50 -2.45 20.76
C VAL A 195 -12.60 -2.60 21.80
N VAL A 196 -13.85 -2.57 21.36
CA VAL A 196 -15.02 -2.75 22.23
C VAL A 196 -15.38 -4.22 22.25
N GLN A 197 -15.39 -4.84 23.44
CA GLN A 197 -15.99 -6.16 23.61
C GLN A 197 -17.51 -6.01 23.66
N GLY A 198 -18.19 -6.65 22.71
CA GLY A 198 -19.63 -6.83 22.71
C GLY A 198 -19.96 -8.18 22.07
N ASP A 199 -21.00 -8.84 22.56
CA ASP A 199 -21.58 -9.97 21.85
C ASP A 199 -22.11 -9.44 20.50
N ARG A 200 -21.68 -10.06 19.39
CA ARG A 200 -22.37 -9.85 18.11
C ARG A 200 -23.74 -10.49 18.25
N GLU A 201 -24.77 -9.69 18.56
CA GLU A 201 -26.17 -10.07 18.30
C GLU A 201 -26.41 -10.29 16.81
#